data_AF-A0A4V2SE82-F1
#
_entry.id   AF-A0A4V2SE82-F1
#
_cell.length_a   1.000
_cell.length_b   1.000
_cell.length_c   1.000
_cell.angle_alpha   90.00
_cell.angle_beta   90.00
_cell.angle_gamma   90.00
#
_symmetry.space_group_name_H-M   'P 1'
#
loop_
_entity.id
_entity.type
_entity.pdbx_description
1 polymer ?
#
loop_
_entity_poly.entity_id
_entity_poly.type
_entity_poly.pdbx_seq_one_letter_code
_entity_poly.pdbx_strand_id
1 'polypeptide(L)'
;MNKIRLSIIEDKIKVETPYNEEFVTRSRNLRGKWEDGAWWFDDTIIDYVRELMLSCFGTTGESPYEECDLIVKDFTGYGACAPVKLFGRTVAYARGRNSGAKLGEDIVFISGEYDSGGSAKNWRTEIRNATFLRNQH
;
A
#
# COMPACT_ATOMS: atom_id res chain seq x y z
N MET A 1 -5.38 7.95 -11.68
CA MET A 1 -3.95 8.20 -11.37
C MET A 1 -3.82 9.01 -10.09
N ASN A 2 -3.50 8.33 -8.98
CA ASN A 2 -3.13 9.00 -7.75
C ASN A 2 -1.63 9.34 -7.83
N LYS A 3 -1.33 10.57 -8.26
CA LYS A 3 0.04 11.04 -8.43
C LYS A 3 0.72 11.20 -7.08
N ILE A 4 1.93 10.65 -6.94
CA ILE A 4 2.77 10.88 -5.78
C ILE A 4 3.58 12.14 -6.03
N ARG A 5 3.48 13.12 -5.11
CA ARG A 5 4.16 14.40 -5.25
C ARG A 5 4.49 15.00 -3.90
N LEU A 6 5.71 15.49 -3.77
CA LEU A 6 6.13 16.39 -2.72
C LEU A 6 6.40 17.78 -3.33
N SER A 7 5.91 18.82 -2.68
CA SER A 7 6.16 20.21 -3.08
C SER A 7 6.31 21.09 -1.85
N ILE A 8 7.19 22.09 -1.94
CA ILE A 8 7.34 23.13 -0.91
C ILE A 8 6.49 24.32 -1.35
N ILE A 9 5.58 24.75 -0.49
CA ILE A 9 4.71 25.91 -0.71
C ILE A 9 4.92 26.83 0.50
N GLU A 10 5.52 27.98 0.25
CA GLU A 10 6.01 28.88 1.32
C GLU A 10 6.95 28.11 2.26
N ASP A 11 6.61 28.00 3.55
CA ASP A 11 7.39 27.32 4.58
C ASP A 11 6.75 25.98 5.00
N LYS A 12 5.99 25.36 4.09
CA LYS A 12 5.32 24.08 4.33
C LYS A 12 5.58 23.07 3.24
N ILE A 13 5.64 21.81 3.65
CA ILE A 13 5.72 20.67 2.73
C ILE A 13 4.30 20.16 2.50
N LYS A 14 3.87 20.16 1.23
CA LYS A 14 2.65 19.51 0.77
C LYS A 14 3.00 18.17 0.13
N VAL A 15 2.35 17.10 0.59
CA VAL A 15 2.51 15.74 0.09
C VAL A 15 1.19 15.17 -0.39
N GLU A 16 1.14 14.82 -1.67
CA GLU A 16 0.01 14.18 -2.34
C GLU A 16 0.36 12.72 -2.59
N THR A 17 -0.42 11.78 -2.06
CA THR A 17 -0.14 10.33 -2.15
C THR A 17 -1.42 9.51 -2.19
N PRO A 18 -1.41 8.30 -2.79
CA PRO A 18 -2.43 7.30 -2.55
C PRO A 18 -2.51 6.94 -1.06
N TYR A 19 -3.68 6.50 -0.59
CA TYR A 19 -3.84 6.02 0.79
C TYR A 19 -2.87 4.86 1.07
N ASN A 20 -2.09 5.01 2.14
CA ASN A 20 -1.23 3.99 2.72
C ASN A 20 -1.34 4.10 4.25
N GLU A 21 -1.78 3.03 4.91
CA GLU A 21 -2.06 2.98 6.35
C GLU A 21 -0.81 3.27 7.21
N GLU A 22 0.34 2.76 6.79
CA GLU A 22 1.62 3.02 7.47
C GLU A 22 2.03 4.48 7.32
N PHE A 23 1.92 5.02 6.09
CA PHE A 23 2.23 6.41 5.82
C PHE A 23 1.35 7.36 6.63
N VAL A 24 0.04 7.09 6.70
CA VAL A 24 -0.92 7.86 7.51
C VAL A 24 -0.53 7.85 8.99
N THR A 25 -0.18 6.68 9.52
CA THR A 25 0.22 6.54 10.93
C THR A 25 1.51 7.31 11.22
N ARG A 26 2.53 7.16 10.37
CA ARG A 26 3.82 7.83 10.54
C ARG A 26 3.74 9.34 10.28
N SER A 27 2.89 9.79 9.36
CA SER A 27 2.63 11.22 9.11
C SER A 27 2.09 11.93 10.35
N ARG A 28 1.16 11.28 11.09
CA ARG A 28 0.65 11.81 12.36
C ARG A 28 1.76 11.94 13.42
N ASN A 29 2.67 10.97 13.48
CA ASN A 29 3.81 11.01 14.41
C ASN A 29 4.80 12.15 14.08
N LEU A 30 4.94 12.48 12.79
CA LEU A 30 5.67 13.65 12.31
C LEU A 30 4.89 14.97 12.44
N ARG A 31 3.78 14.98 13.19
CA ARG A 31 2.89 16.14 13.39
C ARG A 31 2.28 16.69 12.10
N GLY A 32 2.21 15.85 11.06
CA GLY A 32 1.54 16.20 9.81
C GLY A 32 0.04 16.37 9.98
N LYS A 33 -0.56 17.21 9.14
CA LYS A 33 -2.00 17.45 9.08
C LYS A 33 -2.57 17.03 7.74
N TRP A 34 -3.75 16.41 7.75
CA TRP A 34 -4.46 16.06 6.53
C TRP A 34 -5.47 17.16 6.21
N GLU A 35 -5.22 17.92 5.14
CA GLU A 35 -6.03 19.06 4.70
C GLU A 35 -6.08 19.10 3.17
N ASP A 36 -7.26 19.34 2.59
CA ASP A 36 -7.48 19.47 1.14
C ASP A 36 -6.92 18.32 0.28
N GLY A 37 -7.04 17.09 0.78
CA GLY A 37 -6.59 15.89 0.05
C GLY A 37 -5.07 15.69 0.05
N ALA A 38 -4.33 16.39 0.91
CA ALA A 38 -2.88 16.27 1.04
C ALA A 38 -2.43 16.24 2.51
N TRP A 39 -1.24 15.69 2.73
CA TRP A 39 -0.54 15.82 4.01
C TRP A 39 0.32 17.08 4.01
N TRP A 40 0.21 17.87 5.06
CA TRP A 40 0.96 19.10 5.28
C TRP A 40 1.89 18.97 6.48
N PHE A 41 3.12 19.39 6.29
CA PHE A 41 4.17 19.38 7.32
C PHE A 41 4.89 20.73 7.35
N ASP A 42 5.55 20.99 8.46
CA ASP A 42 6.51 22.09 8.61
C ASP A 42 7.78 21.77 7.79
N ASP A 43 8.38 22.76 7.11
CA ASP A 43 9.53 22.54 6.24
C ASP A 43 10.81 22.12 7.00
N THR A 44 10.89 22.43 8.29
CA THR A 44 12.03 22.08 9.16
C THR A 44 12.26 20.57 9.28
N ILE A 45 11.27 19.74 8.93
CA ILE A 45 11.34 18.27 8.99
C ILE A 45 11.39 17.61 7.61
N ILE A 46 11.76 18.34 6.55
CA ILE A 46 11.73 17.85 5.17
C ILE A 46 12.46 16.52 4.94
N ASP A 47 13.61 16.32 5.56
CA ASP A 47 14.39 15.10 5.37
C ASP A 47 13.67 13.87 5.93
N TYR A 48 12.99 14.01 7.07
CA TYR A 48 12.15 12.94 7.64
C TYR A 48 10.92 12.67 6.78
N VAL A 49 10.34 13.70 6.16
CA VAL A 49 9.22 13.53 5.22
C VAL A 49 9.67 12.79 3.96
N ARG A 50 10.85 13.15 3.40
CA ARG A 50 11.44 12.43 2.25
C ARG A 50 11.76 10.98 2.58
N GLU A 51 12.33 10.71 3.76
CA GLU A 51 12.59 9.35 4.21
C GLU A 51 11.30 8.54 4.35
N LEU A 52 10.27 9.12 4.94
CA LEU A 52 8.94 8.51 5.04
C LEU A 52 8.38 8.19 3.64
N MET A 53 8.44 9.15 2.72
CA MET A 53 8.02 8.99 1.33
C MET A 53 8.74 7.83 0.63
N LEU A 54 10.07 7.79 0.71
CA LEU A 54 10.87 6.71 0.13
C LEU A 54 10.54 5.35 0.75
N SER A 55 10.36 5.29 2.07
CA SER A 55 10.08 4.02 2.75
C SER A 55 8.70 3.44 2.40
N CYS A 56 7.68 4.29 2.21
CA CYS A 56 6.32 3.83 1.91
C CYS A 56 6.04 3.68 0.41
N PHE A 57 6.72 4.46 -0.43
CA PHE A 57 6.40 4.58 -1.86
C PHE A 57 7.58 4.42 -2.81
N GLY A 58 8.82 4.33 -2.31
CA GLY A 58 10.02 4.22 -3.15
C GLY A 58 10.39 5.49 -3.92
N THR A 59 9.66 6.59 -3.74
CA THR A 59 9.90 7.87 -4.41
C THR A 59 9.48 9.02 -3.52
N THR A 60 10.13 10.18 -3.68
CA THR A 60 9.66 11.45 -3.07
C THR A 60 8.63 12.15 -3.95
N GLY A 61 8.55 11.82 -5.24
CA GLY A 61 7.71 12.52 -6.22
C GLY A 61 8.20 13.92 -6.58
N GLU A 62 9.44 14.29 -6.21
CA GLU A 62 10.08 15.56 -6.60
C GLU A 62 10.63 15.52 -8.02
N SER A 63 11.02 14.33 -8.48
CA SER A 63 11.47 14.06 -9.85
C SER A 63 10.46 13.18 -10.58
N PRO A 64 10.39 13.25 -11.92
CA PRO A 64 9.65 12.27 -12.71
C PRO A 64 10.09 10.85 -12.33
N TYR A 65 9.12 9.97 -12.14
CA TYR A 65 9.35 8.56 -11.87
C TYR A 65 8.54 7.74 -12.87
N GLU A 66 9.08 6.58 -13.24
CA GLU A 66 8.37 5.61 -14.06
C GLU A 66 7.71 4.59 -13.13
N GLU A 67 6.47 4.24 -13.46
CA GLU A 67 5.78 3.14 -12.82
C GLU A 67 6.15 1.84 -13.55
N CYS A 68 6.34 0.76 -12.81
CA CYS A 68 6.64 -0.55 -13.38
C CYS A 68 5.65 -1.61 -12.91
N ASP A 69 5.29 -2.49 -13.83
CA ASP A 69 4.50 -3.67 -13.50
C ASP A 69 5.40 -4.73 -12.87
N LEU A 70 4.91 -5.36 -11.81
CA LEU A 70 5.66 -6.37 -11.07
C LEU A 70 5.09 -7.76 -11.38
N ILE A 71 5.94 -8.69 -11.82
CA ILE A 71 5.60 -10.12 -11.85
C ILE A 71 6.12 -10.76 -10.57
N VAL A 72 5.22 -11.22 -9.71
CA VAL A 72 5.57 -11.99 -8.52
C VAL A 72 5.34 -13.46 -8.82
N LYS A 73 6.31 -14.31 -8.50
CA LYS A 73 6.26 -15.76 -8.69
C LYS A 73 6.39 -16.47 -7.36
N ASP A 74 5.79 -17.66 -7.28
CA ASP A 74 5.88 -18.59 -6.15
C ASP A 74 5.53 -17.95 -4.79
N PHE A 75 4.62 -16.98 -4.79
CA PHE A 75 4.23 -16.26 -3.59
C PHE A 75 3.27 -17.08 -2.73
N THR A 76 3.61 -17.20 -1.44
CA THR A 76 2.73 -17.76 -0.42
C THR A 76 2.59 -16.76 0.72
N GLY A 77 1.36 -16.49 1.13
CA GLY A 77 1.07 -15.48 2.14
C GLY A 77 -0.17 -15.82 2.96
N TYR A 78 -0.23 -15.24 4.16
CA TYR A 78 -1.29 -15.49 5.14
C TYR A 78 -1.67 -14.20 5.87
N GLY A 79 -2.97 -13.99 6.06
CA GLY A 79 -3.53 -12.89 6.85
C GLY A 79 -4.55 -13.40 7.87
N ALA A 80 -4.25 -13.24 9.17
CA ALA A 80 -5.15 -13.62 10.26
C ALA A 80 -6.27 -12.57 10.42
N CYS A 81 -7.51 -12.94 10.12
CA CYS A 81 -8.65 -12.00 10.07
C CYS A 81 -8.32 -10.71 9.29
N ALA A 82 -7.45 -10.82 8.28
CA ALA A 82 -6.82 -9.70 7.60
C ALA A 82 -6.51 -10.05 6.13
N PRO A 83 -6.34 -9.05 5.26
CA PRO A 83 -5.84 -9.26 3.90
C PRO A 83 -4.39 -9.77 3.91
N VAL A 84 -4.00 -10.49 2.86
CA VAL A 84 -2.60 -10.73 2.52
C VAL A 84 -2.10 -9.51 1.75
N LYS A 85 -1.09 -8.81 2.29
CA LYS A 85 -0.51 -7.63 1.66
C LYS A 85 0.91 -7.92 1.15
N LEU A 86 1.28 -7.32 0.03
CA LEU A 86 2.65 -7.29 -0.50
C LEU A 86 2.97 -5.85 -0.94
N PHE A 87 4.09 -5.30 -0.48
CA PHE A 87 4.48 -3.90 -0.73
C PHE A 87 3.36 -2.90 -0.40
N GLY A 88 2.70 -3.08 0.75
CA GLY A 88 1.63 -2.20 1.23
C GLY A 88 0.30 -2.30 0.46
N ARG A 89 0.20 -3.12 -0.58
CA ARG A 89 -1.04 -3.35 -1.36
C ARG A 89 -1.64 -4.71 -1.03
N THR A 90 -2.96 -4.80 -1.12
CA THR A 90 -3.70 -6.05 -0.90
C THR A 90 -3.53 -6.96 -2.11
N VAL A 91 -2.98 -8.15 -1.91
CA VAL A 91 -2.92 -9.19 -2.96
C VAL A 91 -4.24 -9.96 -2.98
N ALA A 92 -4.68 -10.42 -1.81
CA ALA A 92 -5.99 -11.04 -1.63
C ALA A 92 -6.57 -10.70 -0.27
N TYR A 93 -7.89 -10.81 -0.14
CA TYR A 93 -8.61 -10.57 1.10
C TYR A 93 -9.88 -11.44 1.18
N ALA A 94 -10.18 -11.91 2.39
CA ALA A 94 -11.46 -12.53 2.74
C ALA A 94 -12.23 -11.64 3.73
N ARG A 95 -13.53 -11.93 3.93
CA ARG A 95 -14.38 -11.27 4.95
C ARG A 95 -14.84 -12.24 6.04
N GLY A 96 -14.55 -13.53 5.88
CA GLY A 96 -14.91 -14.59 6.81
C GLY A 96 -14.42 -15.94 6.29
N ARG A 97 -14.55 -16.98 7.11
CA ARG A 97 -14.06 -18.34 6.80
C ARG A 97 -14.56 -18.90 5.47
N ASN A 98 -15.83 -18.65 5.15
CA ASN A 98 -16.51 -19.25 4.00
C ASN A 98 -16.82 -18.21 2.91
N SER A 99 -16.19 -17.04 2.95
CA SER A 99 -16.47 -15.99 1.96
C SER A 99 -15.78 -16.24 0.61
N GLY A 100 -14.85 -17.19 0.58
CA GLY A 100 -13.77 -17.18 -0.40
C GLY A 100 -12.82 -16.01 -0.15
N ALA A 101 -11.67 -16.04 -0.83
CA ALA A 101 -10.84 -14.84 -0.97
C ALA A 101 -11.13 -14.14 -2.31
N LYS A 102 -10.97 -12.82 -2.33
CA LYS A 102 -11.00 -11.97 -3.51
C LYS A 102 -9.65 -11.31 -3.69
N LEU A 103 -9.28 -11.00 -4.92
CA LEU A 103 -8.03 -10.32 -5.23
C LEU A 103 -8.13 -8.81 -4.96
N GLY A 104 -6.97 -8.17 -4.77
CA GLY A 104 -6.86 -6.71 -4.84
C GLY A 104 -7.23 -6.18 -6.23
N GLU A 105 -7.60 -4.91 -6.30
CA GLU A 105 -8.05 -4.27 -7.54
C GLU A 105 -6.94 -4.20 -8.60
N ASP A 106 -5.68 -4.12 -8.18
CA ASP A 106 -4.48 -4.00 -9.01
C ASP A 106 -3.80 -5.34 -9.34
N ILE A 107 -4.46 -6.47 -9.06
CA ILE A 107 -3.89 -7.81 -9.19
C ILE A 107 -4.47 -8.58 -10.36
N VAL A 108 -3.60 -8.98 -11.30
CA VAL A 108 -3.92 -9.95 -12.34
C VAL A 108 -3.32 -11.30 -11.95
N PHE A 109 -4.17 -12.23 -11.53
CA PHE A 109 -3.72 -13.55 -11.09
C PHE A 109 -3.43 -14.47 -12.28
N ILE A 110 -2.26 -15.10 -12.29
CA ILE A 110 -1.81 -15.97 -13.39
C ILE A 110 -1.98 -17.45 -13.00
N SER A 111 -1.49 -17.85 -11.83
CA SER A 111 -1.54 -19.25 -11.38
C SER A 111 -1.41 -19.39 -9.87
N GLY A 112 -1.74 -20.56 -9.33
CA GLY A 112 -1.69 -20.88 -7.89
C GLY A 112 -3.08 -20.88 -7.26
N GLU A 113 -3.15 -20.69 -5.95
CA GLU A 113 -4.40 -20.75 -5.19
C GLU A 113 -4.53 -19.55 -4.24
N TYR A 114 -5.77 -19.06 -4.05
CA TYR A 114 -6.12 -18.12 -3.00
C TYR A 114 -7.51 -18.44 -2.47
N ASP A 115 -7.67 -18.47 -1.14
CA ASP A 115 -8.95 -18.76 -0.51
C ASP A 115 -9.06 -18.20 0.91
N SER A 116 -10.24 -18.30 1.49
CA SER A 116 -10.50 -18.13 2.90
C SER A 116 -10.41 -19.46 3.66
N GLY A 117 -9.90 -19.44 4.89
CA GLY A 117 -9.80 -20.65 5.72
C GLY A 117 -10.04 -20.37 7.21
N GLY A 118 -9.64 -21.34 8.05
CA GLY A 118 -9.70 -21.21 9.51
C GLY A 118 -11.08 -21.52 10.10
N SER A 119 -11.43 -20.83 11.19
CA SER A 119 -12.73 -20.97 11.87
C SER A 119 -13.58 -19.71 11.69
N ALA A 120 -14.87 -19.76 12.08
CA ALA A 120 -15.74 -18.57 11.99
C ALA A 120 -15.20 -17.38 12.80
N LYS A 121 -14.54 -17.64 13.95
CA LYS A 121 -13.95 -16.60 14.82
C LYS A 121 -12.53 -16.23 14.43
N ASN A 122 -11.74 -17.21 13.97
CA ASN A 122 -10.34 -17.05 13.61
C ASN A 122 -10.17 -17.43 12.13
N TRP A 123 -10.83 -16.69 11.25
CA TRP A 123 -10.73 -16.94 9.82
C TRP A 123 -9.43 -16.35 9.27
N ARG A 124 -9.05 -16.77 8.08
CA ARG A 124 -7.84 -16.30 7.42
C ARG A 124 -8.02 -16.08 5.93
N THR A 125 -7.23 -15.18 5.38
CA THR A 125 -6.94 -15.13 3.95
C THR A 125 -5.65 -15.90 3.70
N GLU A 126 -5.63 -16.78 2.70
CA GLU A 126 -4.44 -17.54 2.31
C GLU A 126 -4.19 -17.46 0.80
N ILE A 127 -2.91 -17.41 0.43
CA ILE A 127 -2.41 -17.49 -0.94
C ILE A 127 -1.32 -18.56 -0.95
N ARG A 128 -1.32 -19.45 -1.94
CA ARG A 128 -0.36 -20.57 -2.05
C ARG A 128 0.20 -20.65 -3.47
N ASN A 129 1.54 -20.67 -3.56
CA ASN A 129 2.30 -20.85 -4.81
C ASN A 129 1.78 -19.98 -5.96
N ALA A 130 1.44 -18.73 -5.65
CA ALA A 130 0.80 -17.83 -6.59
C ALA A 130 1.81 -17.14 -7.50
N THR A 131 1.46 -17.03 -8.77
CA THR A 131 2.04 -16.09 -9.72
C THR A 131 0.99 -15.06 -10.09
N PHE A 132 1.34 -13.77 -10.00
CA PHE A 132 0.45 -12.68 -10.36
C PHE A 132 1.23 -11.46 -10.85
N LEU A 133 0.58 -10.66 -11.69
CA LEU A 133 1.01 -9.32 -12.05
C LEU A 133 0.37 -8.33 -11.08
N ARG A 134 1.14 -7.32 -10.70
CA ARG A 134 0.62 -6.10 -10.11
C ARG A 134 0.81 -4.96 -11.10
N ASN A 135 -0.31 -4.38 -11.54
CA ASN A 135 -0.32 -3.22 -12.43
C ASN A 135 -0.34 -1.94 -11.60
N GLN A 136 0.38 -0.90 -12.02
CA GLN A 136 0.43 0.37 -11.25
C GLN A 136 -0.53 1.46 -11.77
N HIS A 137 -1.40 1.16 -12.75
CA HIS A 137 -2.25 2.15 -13.45
C HIS A 137 -3.29 2.90 -12.58
#